data_AF-A0A0D8XRW8-F1
#
_entry.id   AF-A0A0D8XRW8-F1
#
_cell.length_a   1.000
_cell.length_b   1.000
_cell.length_c   1.000
_cell.angle_alpha   90.00
_cell.angle_beta   90.00
_cell.angle_gamma   90.00
#
_symmetry.space_group_name_H-M   'P 1'
#
loop_
_entity.id
_entity.type
_entity.pdbx_description
1 polymer ?
#
loop_
_entity_poly.entity_id
_entity_poly.type
_entity_poly.pdbx_seq_one_letter_code
_entity_poly.pdbx_strand_id
1 'polypeptide(L)'
;MFTNSDKLEDEKLTLPPSLISSPSYLAACVFGSNAVATTYFPLIVSPLLAMTGFYIDPRTVPVYFQFIPPISWFRYAYEAHLVVLFHPLSEIKGCPSNKTFDAIVCSANDGDELLQTQGIDHTSLFSNIIILLIMTIIIRLLALLAFIIRIRKSGI
;
A
#
# COMPACT_ATOMS: atom_id res chain seq x y z
N MET A 1 -27.32 -3.37 -2.99
CA MET A 1 -26.77 -4.46 -3.83
C MET A 1 -25.43 -4.88 -3.21
N PHE A 2 -25.48 -5.55 -2.05
CA PHE A 2 -24.30 -5.97 -1.27
C PHE A 2 -24.46 -7.39 -0.71
N THR A 3 -25.45 -8.16 -1.15
CA THR A 3 -25.84 -9.43 -0.52
C THR A 3 -25.31 -10.68 -1.22
N ASN A 4 -24.39 -10.53 -2.19
CA ASN A 4 -23.93 -11.64 -3.03
C ASN A 4 -22.42 -11.93 -2.90
N SER A 5 -21.66 -11.09 -2.19
CA SER A 5 -20.24 -11.34 -1.92
C SER A 5 -20.02 -12.17 -0.66
N ASP A 6 -20.83 -11.96 0.40
CA ASP A 6 -20.76 -12.77 1.63
C ASP A 6 -21.04 -14.26 1.36
N LYS A 7 -21.99 -14.55 0.45
CA LYS A 7 -22.40 -15.93 0.17
C LYS A 7 -21.37 -16.75 -0.63
N LEU A 8 -20.44 -16.08 -1.31
CA LEU A 8 -19.38 -16.73 -2.09
C LEU A 8 -18.15 -17.04 -1.23
N GLU A 9 -17.98 -16.34 -0.11
CA GLU A 9 -16.93 -16.62 0.89
C GLU A 9 -17.28 -17.85 1.75
N ASP A 10 -18.58 -18.12 1.97
CA ASP A 10 -19.04 -19.32 2.68
C ASP A 10 -18.81 -20.63 1.90
N GLU A 11 -18.86 -20.61 0.55
CA GLU A 11 -18.71 -21.82 -0.27
C GLU A 11 -17.23 -22.23 -0.47
N LYS A 12 -16.28 -21.29 -0.33
CA LYS A 12 -14.83 -21.57 -0.36
C LYS A 12 -14.27 -22.02 1.01
N LEU A 13 -15.12 -22.27 2.00
CA LEU A 13 -14.76 -22.69 3.36
C LEU A 13 -14.96 -24.20 3.61
N THR A 14 -14.68 -25.04 2.62
CA THR A 14 -14.59 -26.52 2.76
C THR A 14 -13.14 -27.03 2.67
N LEU A 15 -12.17 -26.18 3.04
CA LEU A 15 -10.84 -26.61 3.49
C LEU A 15 -10.84 -26.55 5.02
N PRO A 16 -10.21 -27.51 5.73
CA PRO A 16 -10.41 -27.69 7.16
C PRO A 16 -10.18 -26.36 7.91
N PRO A 17 -11.14 -25.89 8.73
CA PRO A 17 -11.11 -24.57 9.38
C PRO A 17 -9.91 -24.35 10.31
N SER A 18 -9.07 -25.36 10.50
CA SER A 18 -7.84 -25.34 11.28
C SER A 18 -6.69 -24.59 10.62
N LEU A 19 -6.62 -24.46 9.28
CA LEU A 19 -5.46 -23.85 8.63
C LEU A 19 -5.56 -22.31 8.54
N ILE A 20 -6.76 -21.80 8.23
CA ILE A 20 -7.06 -20.38 8.02
C ILE A 20 -7.06 -19.59 9.35
N SER A 21 -7.33 -20.27 10.46
CA SER A 21 -7.41 -19.70 11.81
C SER A 21 -6.05 -19.49 12.49
N SER A 22 -4.99 -20.13 12.00
CA SER A 22 -3.67 -20.07 12.64
C SER A 22 -3.03 -18.67 12.71
N PRO A 23 -3.11 -17.80 11.68
CA PRO A 23 -2.50 -16.47 11.73
C PRO A 23 -3.30 -15.49 12.60
N SER A 24 -4.63 -15.63 12.65
CA SER A 24 -5.52 -14.80 13.46
C SER A 24 -5.40 -15.11 14.95
N TYR A 25 -5.18 -16.38 15.33
CA TYR A 25 -4.83 -16.75 16.70
C TYR A 25 -3.47 -16.19 17.14
N LEU A 26 -2.45 -16.22 16.27
CA LEU A 26 -1.15 -15.63 16.56
C LEU A 26 -1.23 -14.10 16.76
N ALA A 27 -2.02 -13.40 15.94
CA ALA A 27 -2.27 -11.97 16.11
C ALA A 27 -3.00 -11.66 17.43
N ALA A 28 -3.96 -12.51 17.83
CA ALA A 28 -4.67 -12.41 19.10
C ALA A 28 -3.75 -12.50 20.33
N CYS A 29 -2.76 -13.40 20.27
CA CYS A 29 -1.78 -13.56 21.34
C CYS A 29 -0.80 -12.37 21.44
N VAL A 30 -0.48 -11.71 20.33
CA VAL A 30 0.51 -10.62 20.29
C VAL A 30 -0.03 -9.32 20.87
N PHE A 31 -1.29 -8.99 20.58
CA PHE A 31 -1.86 -7.70 20.96
C PHE A 31 -2.69 -7.73 22.25
N GLY A 32 -3.03 -8.90 22.79
CA GLY A 32 -3.85 -9.10 24.00
C GLY A 32 -5.21 -8.40 24.02
N SER A 33 -5.54 -7.63 22.98
CA SER A 33 -6.85 -7.13 22.59
C SER A 33 -6.76 -6.74 21.11
N ASN A 34 -7.33 -7.56 20.24
CA ASN A 34 -7.34 -7.32 18.79
C ASN A 34 -8.08 -6.04 18.41
N ALA A 35 -9.06 -5.65 19.22
CA ALA A 35 -9.96 -4.53 18.95
C ALA A 35 -9.25 -3.17 18.90
N VAL A 36 -8.23 -2.96 19.74
CA VAL A 36 -7.46 -1.71 19.70
C VAL A 36 -6.55 -1.67 18.48
N ALA A 37 -5.85 -2.75 18.15
CA ALA A 37 -4.97 -2.79 16.99
C ALA A 37 -5.73 -2.56 15.68
N THR A 38 -6.89 -3.19 15.51
CA THR A 38 -7.72 -3.05 14.30
C THR A 38 -8.37 -1.67 14.17
N THR A 39 -8.59 -0.95 15.27
CA THR A 39 -9.16 0.40 15.24
C THR A 39 -8.11 1.47 14.94
N TYR A 40 -6.91 1.37 15.53
CA TYR A 40 -5.86 2.38 15.34
C TYR A 40 -5.11 2.24 14.01
N PHE A 41 -5.01 1.03 13.47
CA PHE A 41 -4.32 0.79 12.21
C PHE A 41 -4.89 1.62 11.04
N PRO A 42 -6.20 1.62 10.72
CA PRO A 42 -6.75 2.42 9.64
C PRO A 42 -6.65 3.93 9.88
N LEU A 43 -6.70 4.38 11.15
CA LEU A 43 -6.51 5.79 11.49
C LEU A 43 -5.11 6.29 11.15
N ILE A 44 -4.08 5.46 11.37
CA ILE A 44 -2.71 5.80 11.02
C ILE A 44 -2.47 5.60 9.52
N VAL A 45 -2.97 4.51 8.93
CA VAL A 45 -2.70 4.16 7.54
C VAL A 45 -3.41 5.10 6.55
N SER A 46 -4.58 5.64 6.90
CA SER A 46 -5.34 6.53 6.00
C SER A 46 -4.57 7.80 5.56
N PRO A 47 -3.93 8.61 6.43
CA PRO A 47 -3.14 9.74 5.99
C PRO A 47 -1.86 9.32 5.25
N LEU A 48 -1.24 8.19 5.61
CA LEU A 48 -0.08 7.67 4.88
C LEU A 48 -0.45 7.28 3.44
N LEU A 49 -1.66 6.74 3.23
CA LEU A 49 -2.19 6.41 1.90
C LEU A 49 -2.47 7.67 1.06
N ALA A 50 -3.04 8.71 1.67
CA ALA A 50 -3.33 9.96 0.96
C ALA A 50 -2.06 10.63 0.41
N MET A 51 -0.95 10.51 1.14
CA MET A 51 0.34 11.12 0.79
C MET A 51 1.23 10.24 -0.10
N THR A 52 0.73 9.10 -0.57
CA THR A 52 1.50 8.13 -1.36
C THR A 52 1.94 8.66 -2.73
N GLY A 53 1.25 9.68 -3.25
CA GLY A 53 1.47 10.21 -4.60
C GLY A 53 0.31 9.94 -5.57
N PHE A 54 -0.70 9.18 -5.16
CA PHE A 54 -1.92 8.95 -5.96
C PHE A 54 -2.84 10.19 -6.01
N TYR A 55 -2.97 10.90 -4.88
CA TYR A 55 -3.92 12.01 -4.75
C TYR A 55 -3.25 13.39 -4.77
N ILE A 56 -2.05 13.48 -4.17
CA ILE A 56 -1.30 14.72 -4.04
C ILE A 56 0.13 14.44 -4.51
N ASP A 57 0.58 15.25 -5.47
CA ASP A 57 1.95 15.20 -5.96
C ASP A 57 2.91 15.60 -4.81
N PRO A 58 3.84 14.71 -4.39
CA PRO A 58 4.78 14.95 -3.30
C PRO A 58 5.67 16.19 -3.55
N ARG A 59 5.82 16.58 -4.82
CA ARG A 59 6.58 17.75 -5.30
C ARG A 59 5.88 19.07 -5.00
N THR A 60 4.56 19.05 -4.81
CA THR A 60 3.73 20.26 -4.62
C THR A 60 3.35 20.49 -3.15
N VAL A 61 3.78 19.59 -2.26
CA VAL A 61 3.44 19.64 -0.83
C VAL A 61 4.22 20.77 -0.14
N PRO A 62 3.56 21.62 0.69
CA PRO A 62 4.24 22.68 1.43
C PRO A 62 5.28 22.11 2.41
N VAL A 63 6.36 22.87 2.64
CA VAL A 63 7.57 22.46 3.38
C VAL A 63 7.26 21.83 4.75
N TYR A 64 6.16 22.24 5.40
CA TYR A 64 5.72 21.68 6.68
C TYR A 64 5.43 20.17 6.63
N PHE A 65 5.07 19.58 5.49
CA PHE A 65 4.74 18.15 5.39
C PHE A 65 5.81 17.32 4.67
N GLN A 66 6.94 17.92 4.30
CA GLN A 66 7.94 17.29 3.45
C GLN A 66 8.67 16.10 4.10
N PHE A 67 8.60 15.97 5.43
CA PHE A 67 9.20 14.83 6.15
C PHE A 67 8.35 13.55 6.12
N ILE A 68 7.05 13.64 5.84
CA ILE A 68 6.15 12.47 5.84
C ILE A 68 6.36 11.56 4.63
N PRO A 69 6.47 12.06 3.39
CA PRO A 69 6.68 11.22 2.20
C PRO A 69 7.91 10.30 2.25
N PRO A 70 9.11 10.75 2.68
CA PRO A 70 10.29 9.87 2.71
C PRO A 70 10.24 8.82 3.83
N ILE A 71 9.47 9.04 4.90
CA ILE A 71 9.26 8.09 6.01
C ILE A 71 8.24 7.01 5.64
N SER A 72 7.29 7.33 4.76
CA SER A 72 6.24 6.41 4.37
C SER A 72 6.75 5.32 3.43
N TRP A 73 6.76 4.07 3.88
CA TRP A 73 7.05 2.93 2.99
C TRP A 73 6.03 2.81 1.84
N PHE A 74 4.80 3.30 2.05
CA PHE A 74 3.72 3.17 1.06
C PHE A 74 4.07 3.88 -0.24
N ARG A 75 4.77 5.02 -0.16
CA ARG A 75 5.22 5.78 -1.32
C ARG A 75 6.05 4.91 -2.27
N TYR A 76 7.09 4.28 -1.73
CA TYR A 76 7.99 3.42 -2.51
C TYR A 76 7.28 2.17 -3.03
N ALA A 77 6.31 1.64 -2.28
CA ALA A 77 5.50 0.50 -2.73
C ALA A 77 4.61 0.84 -3.93
N TYR A 78 4.01 2.02 -3.90
CA TYR A 78 3.16 2.51 -4.98
C TYR A 78 3.95 2.77 -6.26
N GLU A 79 5.10 3.44 -6.17
CA GLU A 79 5.98 3.65 -7.32
C GLU A 79 6.41 2.32 -7.95
N ALA A 80 6.81 1.33 -7.14
CA ALA A 80 7.16 0.00 -7.63
C ALA A 80 5.98 -0.72 -8.31
N HIS A 81 4.78 -0.61 -7.74
CA HIS A 81 3.59 -1.26 -8.30
C HIS A 81 3.17 -0.62 -9.64
N LEU A 82 3.22 0.70 -9.73
CA LEU A 82 2.90 1.41 -10.97
C LEU A 82 3.82 1.00 -12.11
N VAL A 83 5.13 0.89 -11.85
CA VAL A 83 6.06 0.48 -12.90
C VAL A 83 5.82 -0.97 -13.31
N VAL A 84 5.56 -1.89 -12.38
CA VAL A 84 5.22 -3.28 -12.73
C VAL A 84 3.96 -3.37 -13.59
N LEU A 85 2.95 -2.53 -13.30
CA LEU A 85 1.68 -2.54 -14.01
C LEU A 85 1.76 -1.88 -15.39
N PHE A 86 2.39 -0.70 -15.49
CA PHE A 86 2.31 0.15 -16.68
C PHE A 86 3.51 0.02 -17.63
N HIS A 87 4.68 -0.44 -17.17
CA HIS A 87 5.84 -0.66 -18.04
C HIS A 87 5.58 -1.63 -19.22
N PRO A 88 4.76 -2.70 -19.10
CA PRO A 88 4.48 -3.57 -20.25
C PRO A 88 3.37 -3.06 -21.17
N LEU A 89 2.68 -1.95 -20.84
CA LEU A 89 1.61 -1.41 -21.67
C LEU A 89 2.17 -0.39 -22.66
N SER A 90 2.27 -0.78 -23.93
CA SER A 90 2.75 0.07 -25.03
C SER A 90 1.67 0.98 -25.66
N GLU A 91 0.39 0.73 -25.38
CA GLU A 91 -0.72 1.55 -25.91
C GLU A 91 -1.98 1.41 -25.05
N ILE A 92 -2.57 2.54 -24.65
CA ILE A 92 -3.82 2.57 -23.88
C ILE A 92 -5.00 2.59 -24.85
N LYS A 93 -5.61 1.42 -25.11
CA LYS A 93 -6.79 1.29 -25.97
C LYS A 93 -7.97 2.09 -25.40
N GLY A 94 -8.33 3.19 -26.07
CA GLY A 94 -9.45 4.05 -25.66
C GLY A 94 -9.19 5.55 -25.81
N CYS A 95 -7.96 5.96 -26.11
CA CYS A 95 -7.60 7.36 -26.39
C CYS A 95 -7.50 7.61 -27.91
N PRO A 96 -8.53 8.20 -28.56
CA PRO A 96 -8.46 8.55 -29.97
C PRO A 96 -7.55 9.77 -30.16
N SER A 97 -6.35 9.54 -30.70
CA SER A 97 -5.27 10.53 -30.85
C SER A 97 -5.51 11.65 -31.90
N ASN A 98 -6.75 12.06 -32.19
CA ASN A 98 -6.96 13.07 -33.26
C ASN A 98 -8.24 13.93 -33.23
N LYS A 99 -8.91 14.13 -32.09
CA LYS A 99 -10.04 15.09 -32.04
C LYS A 99 -9.94 16.00 -30.83
N THR A 100 -9.62 17.26 -31.10
CA THR A 100 -9.37 18.35 -30.15
C THR A 100 -10.60 18.86 -29.39
N PHE A 101 -11.79 18.23 -29.47
CA PHE A 101 -12.98 18.83 -28.87
C PHE A 101 -14.05 17.90 -28.28
N ASP A 102 -13.86 16.58 -28.21
CA ASP A 102 -14.81 15.69 -27.51
C ASP A 102 -14.14 14.34 -27.20
N ALA A 103 -13.55 14.19 -26.00
CA ALA A 103 -13.34 12.93 -25.29
C ALA A 103 -12.48 13.18 -24.04
N ILE A 104 -12.78 12.42 -22.99
CA ILE A 104 -11.92 12.00 -21.86
C ILE A 104 -10.48 12.54 -21.95
N VAL A 105 -10.06 13.34 -20.95
CA VAL A 105 -8.71 13.89 -20.84
C VAL A 105 -7.68 12.75 -20.84
N CYS A 106 -7.12 12.41 -21.99
CA CYS A 106 -6.05 11.43 -22.12
C CYS A 106 -4.73 12.14 -21.86
N SER A 107 -4.22 12.03 -20.64
CA SER A 107 -2.94 12.65 -20.25
C SER A 107 -1.70 11.94 -20.83
N ALA A 108 -1.84 10.74 -21.39
CA ALA A 108 -0.75 9.95 -21.95
C ALA A 108 -1.29 8.90 -22.92
N ASN A 109 -0.49 8.56 -23.94
CA ASN A 109 -0.82 7.52 -24.92
C ASN A 109 -0.18 6.17 -24.57
N ASP A 110 0.90 6.21 -23.79
CA ASP A 110 1.73 5.07 -23.41
C ASP A 110 1.85 4.93 -21.88
N GLY A 111 2.13 3.73 -21.40
CA GLY A 111 2.40 3.46 -19.99
C GLY A 111 3.63 4.21 -19.48
N ASP A 112 4.65 4.39 -20.32
CA ASP A 112 5.87 5.11 -19.95
C ASP A 112 5.65 6.63 -19.84
N GLU A 113 4.79 7.21 -20.70
CA GLU A 113 4.39 8.62 -20.58
C GLU A 113 3.59 8.86 -19.29
N LEU A 114 2.72 7.92 -18.90
CA LEU A 114 2.03 7.99 -17.61
C LEU A 114 3.03 8.01 -16.45
N LEU A 115 4.02 7.13 -16.45
CA LEU A 115 5.03 7.06 -15.38
C LEU A 115 5.87 8.35 -15.31
N GLN A 116 6.20 8.96 -16.45
CA GLN A 116 6.92 10.24 -16.49
C GLN A 116 6.10 11.41 -15.95
N THR A 117 4.80 11.51 -16.27
CA THR A 117 3.94 12.57 -15.71
C THR A 117 3.86 12.50 -14.17
N GLN A 118 3.86 11.28 -13.62
CA GLN A 118 3.89 11.03 -12.16
C GLN A 118 5.27 11.27 -11.52
N GLY A 119 6.31 11.54 -12.31
CA GLY A 119 7.67 11.81 -11.81
C GLY A 119 8.42 10.56 -11.34
N ILE A 120 8.07 9.39 -11.87
CA ILE A 120 8.71 8.12 -11.54
C ILE A 120 9.81 7.87 -12.56
N ASP A 121 11.07 7.86 -12.11
CA ASP A 121 12.22 7.63 -12.99
C ASP A 121 12.54 6.13 -13.07
N HIS A 122 12.77 5.60 -14.29
CA HIS A 122 12.87 4.16 -14.56
C HIS A 122 14.04 3.47 -13.82
N THR A 123 15.06 4.23 -13.44
CA THR A 123 16.26 3.73 -12.74
C THR A 123 16.04 3.49 -11.24
N SER A 124 14.89 3.88 -10.69
CA SER A 124 14.65 3.90 -9.23
C SER A 124 14.06 2.61 -8.64
N LEU A 125 13.63 1.63 -9.45
CA LEU A 125 12.92 0.44 -8.96
C LEU A 125 13.71 -0.36 -7.92
N PHE A 126 14.97 -0.68 -8.22
CA PHE A 126 15.81 -1.47 -7.32
C PHE A 126 16.08 -0.72 -6.02
N SER A 127 16.34 0.59 -6.08
CA SER A 127 16.54 1.43 -4.91
C SER A 127 15.28 1.48 -4.03
N ASN A 128 14.10 1.61 -4.64
CA ASN A 128 12.82 1.62 -3.93
C ASN A 128 12.56 0.28 -3.22
N ILE A 129 12.86 -0.86 -3.86
CA ILE A 129 12.73 -2.20 -3.28
C ILE A 129 13.67 -2.38 -2.08
N ILE A 130 14.92 -1.91 -2.17
CA ILE A 130 15.89 -1.99 -1.07
C ILE A 130 15.40 -1.18 0.12
N ILE A 131 14.94 0.05 -0.10
CA ILE A 131 14.41 0.93 0.96
C ILE A 131 13.18 0.29 1.63
N LEU A 132 12.27 -0.29 0.84
CA LEU A 132 11.11 -1.04 1.34
C LEU A 132 11.50 -2.20 2.26
N LEU A 133 12.51 -2.97 1.86
CA LEU A 133 12.97 -4.12 2.64
C LEU A 133 13.60 -3.67 3.97
N ILE A 134 14.41 -2.62 3.95
CA ILE A 134 15.00 -2.02 5.15
C ILE A 134 13.90 -1.52 6.09
N MET A 135 12.94 -0.75 5.60
CA MET A 135 11.84 -0.22 6.43
C MET A 135 10.99 -1.34 7.03
N THR A 136 10.69 -2.38 6.25
CA THR A 136 9.97 -3.57 6.71
C THR A 136 10.69 -4.24 7.88
N ILE A 137 12.01 -4.41 7.79
CA ILE A 137 12.81 -4.98 8.88
C ILE A 137 12.72 -4.09 10.13
N ILE A 138 12.86 -2.77 9.99
CA ILE A 138 12.79 -1.83 11.11
C ILE A 138 11.44 -1.93 11.85
N ILE A 139 10.33 -1.95 11.13
CA ILE A 139 8.99 -2.05 11.75
C ILE A 139 8.81 -3.39 12.47
N ARG A 140 9.34 -4.48 11.89
CA ARG A 140 9.31 -5.80 12.53
C ARG A 140 10.15 -5.82 13.81
N LEU A 141 11.32 -5.19 13.81
CA LEU A 141 12.15 -5.05 15.01
C LEU A 141 11.46 -4.23 16.10
N LEU A 142 10.81 -3.11 15.74
CA LEU A 142 10.04 -2.29 16.68
C LEU A 142 8.83 -3.07 17.25
N ALA A 143 8.13 -3.84 16.41
CA ALA A 143 7.03 -4.68 16.84
C ALA A 143 7.50 -5.80 17.79
N LEU A 144 8.62 -6.46 17.48
CA LEU A 144 9.23 -7.48 18.34
C LEU A 144 9.69 -6.87 19.68
N LEU A 145 10.32 -5.69 19.66
CA LEU A 145 10.74 -4.99 20.86
C LEU A 145 9.54 -4.64 21.75
N ALA A 146 8.48 -4.07 21.18
CA ALA A 146 7.25 -3.77 21.88
C ALA A 146 6.60 -5.02 22.48
N PHE A 147 6.60 -6.12 21.73
CA PHE A 147 6.07 -7.41 22.20
C PHE A 147 6.89 -7.99 23.36
N ILE A 148 8.22 -7.95 23.29
CA ILE A 148 9.11 -8.41 24.37
C ILE A 148 8.92 -7.56 25.63
N ILE A 149 8.83 -6.23 25.51
CA ILE A 149 8.58 -5.33 26.65
C ILE A 149 7.26 -5.69 27.34
N ARG A 150 6.21 -5.97 26.56
CA ARG A 150 4.91 -6.37 27.08
C ARG A 150 4.96 -7.70 27.85
N ILE A 151 5.61 -8.72 27.27
CA ILE A 151 5.76 -10.03 27.93
C ILE A 151 6.52 -9.87 29.24
N ARG A 152 7.62 -9.12 29.25
CA ARG A 152 8.41 -8.89 30.47
C ARG A 152 7.63 -8.12 31.54
N LYS A 153 6.76 -7.19 31.16
CA LYS A 153 5.93 -6.42 32.10
C LYS A 153 4.78 -7.23 32.70
N SER A 154 4.34 -8.30 32.03
CA SER A 154 3.26 -9.19 32.51
C SER A 154 3.77 -10.38 33.34
N GLY A 155 5.09 -10.55 33.45
CA GLY A 155 5.75 -11.64 34.19
C GLY A 155 6.23 -11.26 35.60
N ILE A 156 5.60 -10.26 36.23
CA ILE A 156 5.73 -9.91 37.65
C ILE A 156 4.33 -9.86 38.24
#